data_AF-A0A7W1IVA2-F1
#
_entry.id   AF-A0A7W1IVA2-F1
#
_cell.length_a   1.000
_cell.length_b   1.000
_cell.length_c   1.000
_cell.angle_alpha   90.00
_cell.angle_beta   90.00
_cell.angle_gamma   90.00
#
_symmetry.space_group_name_H-M   'P 1'
#
loop_
_entity.id
_entity.type
_entity.pdbx_description
1 polymer ?
#
loop_
_entity_poly.entity_id
_entity_poly.type
_entity_poly.pdbx_seq_one_letter_code
_entity_poly.pdbx_strand_id
1 'polypeptide(L)'
;MLKNYRIILLVIFILLSAFATFAQNKFEGYNLFLNVPETQTQTTCALRYVPPTTDITITDLNTSTPMKISGCGSDATARVTQSGATAAMRASANDYKWCFSGEDKLYRVSFKGDQLAGQITYNWLATPATPGIYNIKEFGAVGDGTTDDTIAFKSAMAYIASRNGGTLQIPEGDFVITSPVALPSGIIIQGISGIKSTAPTNNVVGQNPSRIKLRGTNRALFRIGECVENIVIKDLELYGESFDNTYGIEAVGAFMSSQNFYFERVSFQNFYRGFYAHGLPVTKLAWQFDYVKFNHCLFVYNRDAGIYANVINSDWKIEGSMFMNPKRTPTANADSMYFERAGMILIQDTFSGGFQGAVGGTFISILDNAVITILNSQCESMTNSIVYNPKNIQYVGDYSYPMTLVNCIFGDPIIINARRTFVSTGNLYLSKTFQADERLRVYSTGDRFCYDGYTSSCLTAAPSNKFDRATVIFMTGQPEEGKVKGHSTFFGTDVQFATPVQMPSFLQNALPAGKPNGSMVYCSNCRRNTTPCQTGGTGAPAMVVGNQWSCL
;
A
#
# COMPACT_ATOMS: atom_id res chain seq x y z
N MET A 1 76.56 -8.93 -37.28
CA MET A 1 75.57 -9.64 -36.44
C MET A 1 74.49 -8.75 -35.80
N LEU A 2 74.57 -7.41 -35.81
CA LEU A 2 73.57 -6.54 -35.13
C LEU A 2 72.32 -6.16 -35.97
N LYS A 3 72.27 -6.42 -37.28
CA LYS A 3 71.14 -5.99 -38.14
C LYS A 3 69.93 -6.94 -38.12
N ASN A 4 70.12 -8.22 -37.79
CA ASN A 4 69.04 -9.22 -37.78
C ASN A 4 68.20 -9.20 -36.48
N TYR A 5 68.74 -8.69 -35.38
CA TYR A 5 67.99 -8.62 -34.11
C TYR A 5 66.90 -7.54 -34.11
N ARG A 6 67.08 -6.42 -34.84
CA ARG A 6 66.06 -5.37 -34.93
C ARG A 6 64.82 -5.80 -35.70
N ILE A 7 64.98 -6.63 -36.74
CA ILE A 7 63.85 -7.13 -37.53
C ILE A 7 63.08 -8.19 -36.72
N ILE A 8 63.78 -9.04 -35.98
CA ILE A 8 63.14 -10.07 -35.12
C ILE A 8 62.39 -9.42 -33.95
N LEU A 9 62.94 -8.39 -33.31
CA LEU A 9 62.24 -7.63 -32.25
C LEU A 9 61.03 -6.85 -32.78
N LEU A 10 61.11 -6.26 -33.98
CA LEU A 10 59.96 -5.57 -34.59
C LEU A 10 58.85 -6.54 -34.99
N VAL A 11 59.20 -7.72 -35.52
CA VAL A 11 58.25 -8.77 -35.89
C VAL A 11 57.60 -9.39 -34.64
N ILE A 12 58.35 -9.59 -33.55
CA ILE A 12 57.80 -10.06 -32.26
C ILE A 12 56.89 -8.99 -31.63
N PHE A 13 57.22 -7.70 -31.72
CA PHE A 13 56.36 -6.62 -31.23
C PHE A 13 55.08 -6.46 -32.07
N ILE A 14 55.17 -6.63 -33.39
CA ILE A 14 54.01 -6.62 -34.31
C ILE A 14 53.13 -7.87 -34.09
N LEU A 15 53.72 -9.05 -33.85
CA LEU A 15 52.98 -10.28 -33.52
C LEU A 15 52.35 -10.25 -32.12
N LEU A 16 52.96 -9.59 -31.14
CA LEU A 16 52.37 -9.37 -29.82
C LEU A 16 51.29 -8.28 -29.81
N SER A 17 51.33 -7.33 -30.75
CA SER A 17 50.26 -6.34 -30.94
C SER A 17 49.06 -6.84 -31.77
N ALA A 18 49.17 -8.01 -32.41
CA ALA A 18 48.15 -8.56 -33.31
C ALA A 18 47.12 -9.48 -32.63
N PHE A 19 47.29 -9.81 -31.35
CA PHE A 19 46.33 -10.63 -30.61
C PHE A 19 46.02 -10.00 -29.26
N ALA A 20 45.34 -8.85 -29.28
CA ALA A 20 44.44 -8.54 -28.18
C ALA A 20 43.32 -9.61 -28.22
N THR A 21 43.51 -10.71 -27.50
CA THR A 21 42.41 -11.63 -27.18
C THR A 21 41.47 -10.86 -26.27
N PHE A 22 40.49 -10.18 -26.86
CA PHE A 22 39.38 -9.60 -26.10
C PHE A 22 38.72 -10.76 -25.33
N ALA A 23 38.63 -10.63 -24.02
CA ALA A 23 37.89 -11.58 -23.21
C ALA A 23 36.44 -11.58 -23.70
N GLN A 24 35.96 -12.71 -24.22
CA GLN A 24 34.58 -12.79 -24.67
C GLN A 24 33.67 -12.91 -23.45
N ASN A 25 32.74 -11.97 -23.33
CA ASN A 25 31.71 -11.98 -22.32
C ASN A 25 30.65 -13.01 -22.71
N LYS A 26 30.25 -13.85 -21.77
CA LYS A 26 29.16 -14.82 -21.96
C LYS A 26 27.81 -14.16 -21.72
N PHE A 27 26.83 -14.46 -22.55
CA PHE A 27 25.45 -14.03 -22.44
C PHE A 27 24.55 -15.27 -22.42
N GLU A 28 23.56 -15.30 -21.54
CA GLU A 28 22.55 -16.37 -21.54
C GLU A 28 21.19 -15.85 -21.04
N GLY A 29 20.13 -16.48 -21.52
CA GLY A 29 18.76 -16.11 -21.21
C GLY A 29 17.73 -17.03 -21.86
N TYR A 30 16.47 -16.58 -21.84
CA TYR A 30 15.33 -17.27 -22.45
C TYR A 30 14.58 -16.30 -23.36
N ASN A 31 13.77 -16.83 -24.27
CA ASN A 31 12.81 -16.02 -25.03
C ASN A 31 11.60 -15.67 -24.16
N LEU A 32 11.83 -14.96 -23.06
CA LEU A 32 10.80 -14.55 -22.13
C LEU A 32 10.33 -13.14 -22.43
N PHE A 33 9.11 -12.82 -22.06
CA PHE A 33 8.63 -11.45 -22.08
C PHE A 33 7.75 -11.19 -20.87
N LEU A 34 7.76 -9.94 -20.45
CA LEU A 34 7.10 -9.47 -19.26
C LEU A 34 6.17 -8.33 -19.63
N ASN A 35 4.87 -8.60 -19.59
CA ASN A 35 3.83 -7.61 -19.82
C ASN A 35 2.58 -7.95 -19.01
N VAL A 36 1.83 -6.91 -18.64
CA VAL A 36 0.56 -7.06 -17.93
C VAL A 36 -0.58 -6.80 -18.92
N PRO A 37 -1.26 -7.85 -19.44
CA PRO A 37 -2.38 -7.68 -20.35
C PRO A 37 -3.65 -7.24 -19.60
N GLU A 38 -4.55 -6.59 -20.34
CA GLU A 38 -5.87 -6.17 -19.84
C GLU A 38 -7.04 -6.73 -20.68
N THR A 39 -6.72 -7.35 -21.81
CA THR A 39 -7.68 -7.86 -22.80
C THR A 39 -7.70 -9.39 -22.86
N GLN A 40 -7.04 -10.06 -21.92
CA GLN A 40 -7.01 -11.51 -21.83
C GLN A 40 -8.40 -12.08 -21.50
N THR A 41 -8.74 -13.18 -22.16
CA THR A 41 -10.01 -13.90 -21.96
C THR A 41 -9.83 -15.22 -21.21
N GLN A 42 -8.59 -15.56 -20.85
CA GLN A 42 -8.21 -16.76 -20.12
C GLN A 42 -6.98 -16.46 -19.24
N THR A 43 -6.63 -17.40 -18.36
CA THR A 43 -5.44 -17.33 -17.50
C THR A 43 -4.20 -16.91 -18.29
N THR A 44 -3.61 -15.77 -17.91
CA THR A 44 -2.46 -15.20 -18.60
C THR A 44 -1.53 -14.52 -17.59
N CYS A 45 -0.50 -15.24 -17.16
CA CYS A 45 0.52 -14.71 -16.24
C CYS A 45 1.33 -13.56 -16.86
N ALA A 46 1.85 -12.63 -16.06
CA ALA A 46 2.63 -11.50 -16.55
C ALA A 46 3.94 -11.91 -17.25
N LEU A 47 4.60 -12.95 -16.74
CA LEU A 47 5.81 -13.55 -17.33
C LEU A 47 5.42 -14.75 -18.20
N ARG A 48 5.83 -14.74 -19.47
CA ARG A 48 5.55 -15.81 -20.43
C ARG A 48 6.78 -16.05 -21.31
N TYR A 49 6.80 -17.21 -21.98
CA TYR A 49 7.89 -17.65 -22.85
C TYR A 49 7.37 -17.92 -24.26
N VAL A 50 8.12 -17.55 -25.28
CA VAL A 50 7.81 -17.92 -26.69
C VAL A 50 8.60 -19.17 -27.12
N PRO A 51 8.15 -19.88 -28.17
CA PRO A 51 8.81 -21.09 -28.64
C PRO A 51 10.30 -20.91 -28.94
N PRO A 52 11.11 -21.98 -28.81
CA PRO A 52 12.55 -21.92 -29.10
C PRO A 52 12.84 -21.72 -30.60
N THR A 53 11.84 -21.97 -31.45
CA THR A 53 11.90 -21.73 -32.89
C THR A 53 11.81 -20.24 -33.27
N THR A 54 11.48 -19.34 -32.34
CA THR A 54 11.43 -17.90 -32.58
C THR A 54 12.82 -17.35 -32.88
N ASP A 55 12.94 -16.62 -33.97
CA ASP A 55 14.19 -15.93 -34.34
C ASP A 55 14.48 -14.79 -33.37
N ILE A 56 15.72 -14.76 -32.90
CA ILE A 56 16.26 -13.75 -31.98
C ILE A 56 17.27 -12.92 -32.77
N THR A 57 17.06 -11.61 -32.80
CA THR A 57 18.04 -10.66 -33.35
C THR A 57 18.88 -10.10 -32.23
N ILE A 58 20.20 -10.27 -32.33
CA ILE A 58 21.20 -9.61 -31.50
C ILE A 58 21.70 -8.39 -32.27
N THR A 59 21.76 -7.25 -31.63
CA THR A 59 22.26 -5.99 -32.20
C THR A 59 23.33 -5.43 -31.28
N ASP A 60 24.46 -5.05 -31.88
CA ASP A 60 25.53 -4.36 -31.17
C ASP A 60 25.10 -2.92 -30.82
N LEU A 61 25.26 -2.56 -29.55
CA LEU A 61 24.96 -1.23 -29.05
C LEU A 61 26.20 -0.32 -29.07
N ASN A 62 27.40 -0.89 -29.19
CA ASN A 62 28.66 -0.17 -29.21
C ASN A 62 29.34 -0.33 -30.57
N THR A 63 29.13 0.62 -31.47
CA THR A 63 29.76 0.57 -32.80
C THR A 63 31.28 0.81 -32.80
N SER A 64 31.87 1.11 -31.64
CA SER A 64 33.32 1.31 -31.50
C SER A 64 34.08 -0.02 -31.38
N THR A 65 33.38 -1.10 -31.06
CA THR A 65 33.90 -2.47 -30.99
C THR A 65 33.42 -3.27 -32.19
N PRO A 66 34.25 -4.16 -32.75
CA PRO A 66 33.78 -5.08 -33.79
C PRO A 66 32.86 -6.12 -33.16
N MET A 67 31.65 -6.27 -33.68
CA MET A 67 30.76 -7.35 -33.31
C MET A 67 31.38 -8.70 -33.74
N LYS A 68 31.78 -9.58 -32.81
CA LYS A 68 32.06 -10.99 -33.13
C LYS A 68 31.35 -11.88 -32.12
N ILE A 69 30.23 -12.42 -32.58
CA ILE A 69 29.38 -13.26 -31.75
C ILE A 69 29.61 -14.73 -32.08
N SER A 70 29.77 -15.55 -31.04
CA SER A 70 29.87 -17.01 -31.17
C SER A 70 28.90 -17.74 -30.23
N GLY A 71 28.24 -18.78 -30.72
CA GLY A 71 27.31 -19.60 -29.93
C GLY A 71 27.96 -20.38 -28.80
N CYS A 72 27.22 -20.61 -27.71
CA CYS A 72 27.66 -21.50 -26.62
C CYS A 72 27.20 -22.95 -26.86
N GLY A 73 27.95 -23.78 -27.60
CA GLY A 73 27.66 -25.22 -27.75
C GLY A 73 26.81 -25.62 -28.98
N SER A 74 26.48 -26.90 -29.13
CA SER A 74 26.17 -27.56 -30.42
C SER A 74 24.72 -27.53 -30.92
N ASP A 75 23.71 -27.33 -30.08
CA ASP A 75 22.34 -27.77 -30.45
C ASP A 75 21.38 -26.66 -30.94
N ALA A 76 21.56 -25.39 -30.55
CA ALA A 76 20.76 -24.27 -31.11
C ALA A 76 21.40 -22.89 -30.96
N THR A 77 22.19 -22.70 -29.91
CA THR A 77 23.10 -21.57 -29.73
C THR A 77 24.15 -21.50 -30.85
N ALA A 78 24.39 -22.62 -31.55
CA ALA A 78 25.38 -22.77 -32.62
C ALA A 78 25.04 -22.08 -33.96
N ARG A 79 23.80 -21.61 -34.18
CA ARG A 79 23.38 -20.99 -35.45
C ARG A 79 23.41 -19.47 -35.40
N VAL A 80 24.51 -18.90 -34.90
CA VAL A 80 24.74 -17.47 -34.98
C VAL A 80 25.06 -17.11 -36.43
N THR A 81 24.11 -16.51 -37.14
CA THR A 81 24.37 -15.95 -38.47
C THR A 81 24.54 -14.45 -38.36
N GLN A 82 25.76 -13.97 -38.56
CA GLN A 82 26.11 -12.55 -38.44
C GLN A 82 26.04 -11.84 -39.79
N SER A 83 25.49 -10.63 -39.80
CA SER A 83 25.42 -9.74 -40.95
C SER A 83 25.64 -8.30 -40.50
N GLY A 84 26.86 -7.78 -40.65
CA GLY A 84 27.20 -6.42 -40.21
C GLY A 84 27.09 -6.28 -38.69
N ALA A 85 26.25 -5.34 -38.23
CA ALA A 85 26.03 -5.02 -36.82
C ALA A 85 24.88 -5.83 -36.16
N THR A 86 24.36 -6.86 -36.84
CA THR A 86 23.36 -7.76 -36.29
C THR A 86 23.75 -9.22 -36.44
N ALA A 87 23.25 -10.05 -35.54
CA ALA A 87 23.33 -11.50 -35.63
C ALA A 87 21.97 -12.12 -35.32
N ALA A 88 21.65 -13.25 -35.95
CA ALA A 88 20.44 -14.00 -35.64
C ALA A 88 20.80 -15.31 -34.93
N MET A 89 19.97 -15.72 -33.97
CA MET A 89 20.08 -17.03 -33.30
C MET A 89 18.70 -17.55 -32.88
N ARG A 90 18.67 -18.76 -32.33
CA ARG A 90 17.47 -19.39 -31.73
C ARG A 90 17.82 -20.00 -30.38
N ALA A 91 16.81 -20.19 -29.55
CA ALA A 91 16.97 -20.91 -28.30
C ALA A 91 17.02 -22.42 -28.54
N SER A 92 17.64 -23.13 -27.60
CA SER A 92 17.68 -24.60 -27.54
C SER A 92 16.29 -25.18 -27.38
N ALA A 93 15.99 -26.20 -28.19
CA ALA A 93 14.73 -26.93 -28.10
C ALA A 93 14.64 -27.80 -26.83
N ASN A 94 15.78 -28.08 -26.17
CA ASN A 94 15.86 -28.95 -25.01
C ASN A 94 15.55 -28.21 -23.70
N ASP A 95 16.06 -26.99 -23.55
CA ASP A 95 15.99 -26.21 -22.30
C ASP A 95 15.49 -24.78 -22.48
N TYR A 96 15.10 -24.40 -23.71
CA TYR A 96 14.55 -23.08 -24.06
C TYR A 96 15.52 -21.93 -23.83
N LYS A 97 16.81 -22.23 -23.63
CA LYS A 97 17.86 -21.23 -23.40
C LYS A 97 18.55 -20.84 -24.68
N TRP A 98 18.94 -19.59 -24.75
CA TRP A 98 19.93 -19.12 -25.71
C TRP A 98 21.18 -18.68 -24.97
N CYS A 99 22.32 -18.74 -25.65
CA CYS A 99 23.61 -18.31 -25.15
C CYS A 99 24.55 -17.98 -26.30
N PHE A 100 25.31 -16.91 -26.13
CA PHE A 100 26.38 -16.51 -27.03
C PHE A 100 27.52 -15.86 -26.24
N SER A 101 28.67 -15.70 -26.89
CA SER A 101 29.79 -14.90 -26.39
C SER A 101 30.04 -13.74 -27.32
N GLY A 102 30.42 -12.58 -26.78
CA GLY A 102 30.69 -11.35 -27.54
C GLY A 102 31.65 -10.42 -26.81
N GLU A 103 32.16 -9.40 -27.50
CA GLU A 103 33.18 -8.48 -26.98
C GLU A 103 32.62 -7.49 -25.95
N ASP A 104 31.40 -7.01 -26.18
CA ASP A 104 30.79 -6.00 -25.32
C ASP A 104 30.15 -6.63 -24.09
N LYS A 105 29.82 -5.79 -23.12
CA LYS A 105 29.09 -6.19 -21.89
C LYS A 105 27.58 -6.09 -22.02
N LEU A 106 27.10 -5.48 -23.10
CA LEU A 106 25.68 -5.18 -23.31
C LEU A 106 25.36 -5.31 -24.81
N TYR A 107 24.40 -6.18 -25.13
CA TYR A 107 23.85 -6.29 -26.49
C TYR A 107 22.35 -6.10 -26.46
N ARG A 108 21.75 -5.63 -27.55
CA ARG A 108 20.29 -5.62 -27.70
C ARG A 108 19.80 -6.94 -28.25
N VAL A 109 18.80 -7.52 -27.60
CA VAL A 109 18.15 -8.77 -27.98
C VAL A 109 16.69 -8.47 -28.29
N SER A 110 16.24 -8.82 -29.50
CA SER A 110 14.89 -8.58 -29.98
C SER A 110 14.27 -9.84 -30.58
N PHE A 111 12.99 -10.09 -30.30
CA PHE A 111 12.23 -11.22 -30.83
C PHE A 111 10.73 -10.91 -30.82
N LYS A 112 9.95 -11.71 -31.54
CA LYS A 112 8.49 -11.60 -31.52
C LYS A 112 7.93 -12.27 -30.25
N GLY A 113 7.17 -11.52 -29.46
CA GLY A 113 6.38 -12.01 -28.33
C GLY A 113 5.09 -12.71 -28.78
N ASP A 114 4.14 -12.85 -27.86
CA ASP A 114 2.81 -13.40 -28.16
C ASP A 114 1.87 -12.36 -28.80
N GLN A 115 0.61 -12.76 -29.01
CA GLN A 115 -0.43 -11.90 -29.57
C GLN A 115 -0.77 -10.69 -28.68
N LEU A 116 -0.44 -10.73 -27.39
CA LEU A 116 -0.75 -9.68 -26.41
C LEU A 116 0.42 -8.71 -26.19
N ALA A 117 1.66 -9.18 -26.36
CA ALA A 117 2.87 -8.43 -26.07
C ALA A 117 3.53 -7.81 -27.31
N GLY A 118 3.34 -8.39 -28.51
CA GLY A 118 3.92 -7.87 -29.74
C GLY A 118 5.45 -8.06 -29.79
N GLN A 119 6.18 -7.14 -30.43
CA GLN A 119 7.64 -7.23 -30.54
C GLN A 119 8.32 -6.85 -29.21
N ILE A 120 9.33 -7.64 -28.84
CA ILE A 120 10.08 -7.50 -27.60
C ILE A 120 11.49 -7.05 -27.91
N THR A 121 12.05 -6.19 -27.05
CA THR A 121 13.42 -5.71 -27.15
C THR A 121 13.95 -5.45 -25.75
N TYR A 122 15.13 -6.00 -25.46
CA TYR A 122 15.86 -5.82 -24.20
C TYR A 122 17.34 -5.52 -24.47
N ASN A 123 17.95 -4.68 -23.66
CA ASN A 123 19.41 -4.56 -23.54
C ASN A 123 19.88 -5.63 -22.54
N TRP A 124 20.52 -6.70 -23.01
CA TRP A 124 20.90 -7.84 -22.19
C TRP A 124 22.35 -7.76 -21.75
N LEU A 125 22.58 -7.99 -20.46
CA LEU A 125 23.91 -7.98 -19.85
C LEU A 125 24.66 -9.28 -20.07
N ALA A 126 25.98 -9.15 -20.11
CA ALA A 126 26.88 -10.27 -19.91
C ALA A 126 26.62 -10.91 -18.54
N THR A 127 26.68 -12.23 -18.47
CA THR A 127 26.53 -12.99 -17.23
C THR A 127 27.60 -12.55 -16.22
N PRO A 128 27.21 -11.96 -15.07
CA PRO A 128 28.17 -11.44 -14.11
C PRO A 128 28.81 -12.57 -13.31
N ALA A 129 30.01 -12.31 -12.79
CA ALA A 129 30.71 -13.24 -11.90
C ALA A 129 29.99 -13.46 -10.56
N THR A 130 29.16 -12.50 -10.13
CA THR A 130 28.38 -12.59 -8.88
C THR A 130 26.92 -12.26 -9.18
N PRO A 131 26.06 -13.28 -9.38
CA PRO A 131 24.65 -13.08 -9.67
C PRO A 131 23.86 -12.66 -8.41
N GLY A 132 22.76 -11.94 -8.62
CA GLY A 132 21.74 -11.65 -7.58
C GLY A 132 21.51 -10.18 -7.27
N ILE A 133 22.46 -9.30 -7.60
CA ILE A 133 22.34 -7.84 -7.44
C ILE A 133 22.78 -7.19 -8.75
N TYR A 134 21.95 -6.32 -9.30
CA TYR A 134 22.20 -5.67 -10.60
C TYR A 134 21.95 -4.17 -10.50
N ASN A 135 22.82 -3.36 -11.09
CA ASN A 135 22.65 -1.91 -11.08
C ASN A 135 21.92 -1.48 -12.36
N ILE A 136 20.91 -0.62 -12.23
CA ILE A 136 20.12 -0.17 -13.38
C ILE A 136 20.98 0.52 -14.47
N LYS A 137 22.09 1.17 -14.09
CA LYS A 137 23.02 1.81 -15.04
C LYS A 137 23.77 0.81 -15.91
N GLU A 138 23.92 -0.44 -15.47
CA GLU A 138 24.51 -1.50 -16.30
C GLU A 138 23.64 -1.78 -17.53
N PHE A 139 22.31 -1.69 -17.39
CA PHE A 139 21.35 -1.87 -18.48
C PHE A 139 21.23 -0.66 -19.43
N GLY A 140 22.05 0.37 -19.20
CA GLY A 140 22.11 1.59 -20.02
C GLY A 140 21.22 2.73 -19.53
N ALA A 141 20.74 2.70 -18.29
CA ALA A 141 20.07 3.86 -17.70
C ALA A 141 21.06 4.99 -17.41
N VAL A 142 20.66 6.22 -17.71
CA VAL A 142 21.46 7.43 -17.51
C VAL A 142 21.10 8.09 -16.17
N GLY A 143 19.80 8.27 -15.90
CA GLY A 143 19.34 8.90 -14.65
C GLY A 143 19.62 10.41 -14.55
N ASP A 144 19.57 11.13 -15.68
CA ASP A 144 19.83 12.57 -15.77
C ASP A 144 18.56 13.45 -15.69
N GLY A 145 17.38 12.84 -15.50
CA GLY A 145 16.08 13.49 -15.45
C GLY A 145 15.45 13.81 -16.80
N THR A 146 16.15 13.55 -17.91
CA THR A 146 15.73 13.90 -19.28
C THR A 146 15.69 12.69 -20.22
N THR A 147 16.72 11.85 -20.19
CA THR A 147 16.88 10.63 -20.98
C THR A 147 15.82 9.59 -20.62
N ASP A 148 15.22 8.97 -21.62
CA ASP A 148 14.25 7.90 -21.42
C ASP A 148 14.96 6.59 -21.04
N ASP A 149 14.88 6.23 -19.77
CA ASP A 149 15.49 5.05 -19.17
C ASP A 149 14.59 3.79 -19.26
N THR A 150 13.42 3.89 -19.90
CA THR A 150 12.41 2.81 -19.96
C THR A 150 13.00 1.48 -20.43
N ILE A 151 13.84 1.49 -21.47
CA ILE A 151 14.41 0.25 -22.02
C ILE A 151 15.33 -0.43 -21.00
N ALA A 152 16.11 0.34 -20.24
CA ALA A 152 16.99 -0.20 -19.22
C ALA A 152 16.19 -0.89 -18.12
N PHE A 153 15.09 -0.26 -17.65
CA PHE A 153 14.20 -0.86 -16.66
C PHE A 153 13.53 -2.13 -17.18
N LYS A 154 12.90 -2.10 -18.37
CA LYS A 154 12.29 -3.30 -18.96
C LYS A 154 13.28 -4.46 -19.11
N SER A 155 14.52 -4.13 -19.48
CA SER A 155 15.59 -5.12 -19.63
C SER A 155 16.03 -5.69 -18.29
N ALA A 156 16.19 -4.85 -17.27
CA ALA A 156 16.51 -5.29 -15.92
C ALA A 156 15.46 -6.26 -15.36
N MET A 157 14.16 -5.93 -15.53
CA MET A 157 13.06 -6.79 -15.11
C MET A 157 13.12 -8.16 -15.80
N ALA A 158 13.27 -8.18 -17.12
CA ALA A 158 13.38 -9.43 -17.89
C ALA A 158 14.62 -10.26 -17.50
N TYR A 159 15.76 -9.59 -17.30
CA TYR A 159 17.01 -10.21 -16.90
C TYR A 159 16.90 -10.86 -15.52
N ILE A 160 16.30 -10.18 -14.56
CA ILE A 160 16.04 -10.69 -13.20
C ILE A 160 15.02 -11.84 -13.23
N ALA A 161 13.95 -11.70 -14.04
CA ALA A 161 12.96 -12.76 -14.22
C ALA A 161 13.58 -14.06 -14.72
N SER A 162 14.50 -13.99 -15.69
CA SER A 162 15.20 -15.17 -16.21
C SER A 162 16.08 -15.89 -15.18
N ARG A 163 16.31 -15.27 -14.02
CA ARG A 163 17.14 -15.77 -12.93
C ARG A 163 16.34 -16.06 -11.66
N ASN A 164 15.00 -16.13 -11.78
CA ASN A 164 14.08 -16.40 -10.68
C ASN A 164 14.15 -15.37 -9.54
N GLY A 165 14.41 -14.10 -9.86
CA GLY A 165 14.44 -13.01 -8.89
C GLY A 165 15.84 -12.43 -8.65
N GLY A 166 15.89 -11.45 -7.75
CA GLY A 166 17.12 -10.70 -7.46
C GLY A 166 16.85 -9.25 -7.09
N THR A 167 17.93 -8.53 -6.77
CA THR A 167 17.87 -7.12 -6.38
C THR A 167 18.27 -6.21 -7.55
N LEU A 168 17.41 -5.27 -7.92
CA LEU A 168 17.72 -4.16 -8.79
C LEU A 168 18.08 -2.93 -7.94
N GLN A 169 19.32 -2.48 -8.03
CA GLN A 169 19.80 -1.27 -7.39
C GLN A 169 19.52 -0.04 -8.25
N ILE A 170 18.88 0.95 -7.63
CA ILE A 170 18.65 2.29 -8.18
C ILE A 170 19.62 3.24 -7.46
N PRO A 171 20.77 3.57 -8.07
CA PRO A 171 21.75 4.47 -7.47
C PRO A 171 21.24 5.91 -7.51
N GLU A 172 22.10 6.86 -7.12
CA GLU A 172 21.79 8.27 -7.30
C GLU A 172 21.47 8.60 -8.77
N GLY A 173 20.33 9.26 -8.98
CA GLY A 173 19.83 9.65 -10.28
C GLY A 173 18.33 9.95 -10.30
N ASP A 174 17.93 10.62 -11.39
CA ASP A 174 16.56 10.94 -11.73
C ASP A 174 16.16 10.20 -13.01
N PHE A 175 15.56 9.02 -12.87
CA PHE A 175 15.33 8.10 -13.98
C PHE A 175 13.97 8.33 -14.63
N VAL A 176 13.91 8.56 -15.95
CA VAL A 176 12.63 8.81 -16.63
C VAL A 176 12.08 7.55 -17.26
N ILE A 177 10.82 7.26 -16.96
CA ILE A 177 10.04 6.20 -17.57
C ILE A 177 8.92 6.83 -18.39
N THR A 178 8.82 6.46 -19.66
CA THR A 178 7.81 6.97 -20.60
C THR A 178 6.77 5.91 -20.95
N SER A 179 6.95 4.64 -20.59
CA SER A 179 5.91 3.61 -20.75
C SER A 179 5.95 2.58 -19.63
N PRO A 180 4.82 1.92 -19.32
CA PRO A 180 4.74 1.05 -18.15
C PRO A 180 5.79 -0.06 -18.14
N VAL A 181 6.34 -0.32 -16.96
CA VAL A 181 7.31 -1.39 -16.71
C VAL A 181 6.64 -2.47 -15.86
N ALA A 182 6.47 -3.67 -16.41
CA ALA A 182 5.92 -4.81 -15.68
C ALA A 182 6.96 -5.37 -14.70
N LEU A 183 6.53 -5.76 -13.51
CA LEU A 183 7.37 -6.32 -12.45
C LEU A 183 7.27 -7.86 -12.42
N PRO A 184 8.39 -8.59 -12.35
CA PRO A 184 8.39 -10.04 -12.25
C PRO A 184 8.34 -10.50 -10.79
N SER A 185 8.09 -11.79 -10.57
CA SER A 185 8.16 -12.38 -9.23
C SER A 185 9.58 -12.34 -8.66
N GLY A 186 9.69 -12.22 -7.33
CA GLY A 186 10.96 -12.32 -6.60
C GLY A 186 11.90 -11.14 -6.77
N ILE A 187 11.43 -10.01 -7.30
CA ILE A 187 12.25 -8.81 -7.45
C ILE A 187 12.27 -7.96 -6.18
N ILE A 188 13.45 -7.45 -5.85
CA ILE A 188 13.66 -6.37 -4.88
C ILE A 188 14.15 -5.15 -5.66
N ILE A 189 13.38 -4.06 -5.73
CA ILE A 189 13.85 -2.77 -6.24
C ILE A 189 14.29 -1.93 -5.04
N GLN A 190 15.57 -1.56 -5.01
CA GLN A 190 16.16 -0.87 -3.87
C GLN A 190 16.86 0.41 -4.34
N GLY A 191 16.38 1.55 -3.87
CA GLY A 191 17.11 2.81 -3.98
C GLY A 191 18.06 3.05 -2.80
N ILE A 192 18.57 4.28 -2.72
CA ILE A 192 19.48 4.73 -1.64
C ILE A 192 18.77 5.53 -0.54
N SER A 193 17.59 6.09 -0.81
CA SER A 193 16.77 6.80 0.20
C SER A 193 15.32 6.96 -0.29
N GLY A 194 14.36 6.73 0.60
CA GLY A 194 12.92 6.92 0.33
C GLY A 194 12.42 8.35 0.44
N ILE A 195 13.21 9.23 1.07
CA ILE A 195 12.77 10.55 1.51
C ILE A 195 13.82 11.60 1.12
N LYS A 196 13.34 12.74 0.60
CA LYS A 196 14.10 13.98 0.48
C LYS A 196 13.86 14.86 1.70
N SER A 197 14.85 15.64 2.14
CA SER A 197 14.60 16.66 3.15
C SER A 197 13.56 17.66 2.62
N THR A 198 12.43 17.79 3.32
CA THR A 198 11.37 18.77 3.02
C THR A 198 11.56 20.07 3.79
N ALA A 199 12.71 20.26 4.46
CA ALA A 199 13.02 21.43 5.28
C ALA A 199 14.07 22.37 4.64
N PRO A 200 13.84 22.97 3.45
CA PRO A 200 14.69 24.06 3.03
C PRO A 200 14.24 25.32 3.76
N THR A 201 15.06 25.79 4.71
CA THR A 201 14.96 27.16 5.27
C THR A 201 15.20 28.25 4.21
N ASN A 202 15.57 27.86 2.99
CA ASN A 202 16.08 28.71 1.92
C ASN A 202 15.42 28.46 0.54
N ASN A 203 14.23 27.85 0.47
CA ASN A 203 13.53 27.53 -0.80
C ASN A 203 14.33 26.67 -1.80
N VAL A 204 15.36 25.94 -1.37
CA VAL A 204 16.05 24.97 -2.24
C VAL A 204 15.12 23.80 -2.54
N VAL A 205 14.76 23.63 -3.81
CA VAL A 205 14.01 22.47 -4.28
C VAL A 205 14.93 21.25 -4.22
N GLY A 206 14.83 20.49 -3.13
CA GLY A 206 15.49 19.19 -3.02
C GLY A 206 14.80 18.13 -3.89
N GLN A 207 15.59 17.23 -4.46
CA GLN A 207 15.09 16.02 -5.10
C GLN A 207 15.49 14.81 -4.24
N ASN A 208 14.69 13.74 -4.26
CA ASN A 208 15.16 12.50 -3.66
C ASN A 208 16.37 11.99 -4.46
N PRO A 209 17.45 11.55 -3.80
CA PRO A 209 18.65 11.10 -4.50
C PRO A 209 18.42 9.86 -5.39
N SER A 210 17.41 9.02 -5.10
CA SER A 210 16.99 7.92 -5.99
C SER A 210 15.52 8.09 -6.37
N ARG A 211 15.28 8.71 -7.52
CA ARG A 211 13.93 8.99 -8.04
C ARG A 211 13.68 8.30 -9.37
N ILE A 212 12.50 7.71 -9.51
CA ILE A 212 11.97 7.22 -10.79
C ILE A 212 10.74 8.04 -11.14
N LYS A 213 10.80 8.74 -12.27
CA LYS A 213 9.74 9.61 -12.77
C LYS A 213 8.93 8.95 -13.87
N LEU A 214 7.63 9.16 -13.83
CA LEU A 214 6.73 8.85 -14.92
C LEU A 214 6.46 10.08 -15.77
N ARG A 215 6.80 10.01 -17.06
CA ARG A 215 6.49 11.03 -18.06
C ARG A 215 5.30 10.61 -18.92
N GLY A 216 4.33 11.52 -19.06
CA GLY A 216 3.12 11.34 -19.86
C GLY A 216 1.85 11.20 -19.01
N THR A 217 0.76 10.81 -19.65
CA THR A 217 -0.57 10.65 -19.06
C THR A 217 -1.15 9.27 -19.39
N ASN A 218 -2.23 8.87 -18.72
CA ASN A 218 -2.96 7.63 -18.99
C ASN A 218 -2.08 6.36 -18.91
N ARG A 219 -1.27 6.24 -17.87
CA ARG A 219 -0.31 5.14 -17.72
C ARG A 219 0.16 4.96 -16.28
N ALA A 220 0.58 3.74 -15.96
CA ALA A 220 1.33 3.45 -14.74
C ALA A 220 2.84 3.55 -14.97
N LEU A 221 3.60 3.80 -13.91
CA LEU A 221 5.05 3.66 -13.90
C LEU A 221 5.41 2.18 -13.83
N PHE A 222 5.01 1.49 -12.75
CA PHE A 222 5.12 0.05 -12.64
C PHE A 222 3.77 -0.66 -12.77
N ARG A 223 3.79 -1.86 -13.33
CA ARG A 223 2.62 -2.74 -13.37
C ARG A 223 2.90 -4.09 -12.71
N ILE A 224 1.91 -4.57 -11.97
CA ILE A 224 1.90 -5.93 -11.41
C ILE A 224 0.73 -6.67 -12.07
N GLY A 225 1.02 -7.81 -12.67
CA GLY A 225 0.02 -8.64 -13.34
C GLY A 225 -0.25 -9.94 -12.61
N GLU A 226 -1.01 -10.82 -13.25
CA GLU A 226 -1.34 -12.15 -12.73
C GLU A 226 -0.11 -13.05 -12.55
N CYS A 227 -0.18 -13.98 -11.60
CA CYS A 227 0.87 -14.94 -11.23
C CYS A 227 2.17 -14.31 -10.72
N VAL A 228 2.13 -13.05 -10.27
CA VAL A 228 3.31 -12.36 -9.73
C VAL A 228 3.34 -12.48 -8.22
N GLU A 229 4.50 -12.83 -7.67
CA GLU A 229 4.67 -13.04 -6.23
C GLU A 229 5.97 -12.44 -5.69
N ASN A 230 5.98 -12.07 -4.42
CA ASN A 230 7.20 -11.68 -3.69
C ASN A 230 7.90 -10.46 -4.29
N ILE A 231 7.19 -9.34 -4.43
CA ILE A 231 7.79 -8.06 -4.83
C ILE A 231 8.14 -7.25 -3.58
N VAL A 232 9.35 -6.71 -3.57
CA VAL A 232 9.79 -5.68 -2.61
C VAL A 232 10.20 -4.43 -3.36
N ILE A 233 9.72 -3.25 -2.93
CA ILE A 233 10.25 -1.96 -3.36
C ILE A 233 10.60 -1.16 -2.12
N LYS A 234 11.82 -0.62 -2.06
CA LYS A 234 12.27 0.14 -0.91
C LYS A 234 13.23 1.27 -1.23
N ASP A 235 13.25 2.25 -0.33
CA ASP A 235 14.27 3.30 -0.28
C ASP A 235 14.36 4.16 -1.56
N LEU A 236 13.22 4.53 -2.16
CA LEU A 236 13.17 5.40 -3.36
C LEU A 236 11.91 6.27 -3.46
N GLU A 237 11.97 7.28 -4.32
CA GLU A 237 10.81 8.11 -4.72
C GLU A 237 10.26 7.68 -6.09
N LEU A 238 8.96 7.43 -6.15
CA LEU A 238 8.18 7.37 -7.37
C LEU A 238 7.47 8.71 -7.56
N TYR A 239 7.61 9.32 -8.73
CA TYR A 239 7.09 10.66 -9.00
C TYR A 239 6.36 10.74 -10.34
N GLY A 240 5.14 11.24 -10.37
CA GLY A 240 4.43 11.58 -11.60
C GLY A 240 4.78 12.98 -12.09
N GLU A 241 5.27 13.15 -13.33
CA GLU A 241 5.36 14.50 -13.94
C GLU A 241 3.97 15.09 -14.22
N SER A 242 2.96 14.22 -14.35
CA SER A 242 1.54 14.55 -14.44
C SER A 242 0.73 13.64 -13.51
N PHE A 243 -0.41 14.15 -13.06
CA PHE A 243 -1.45 13.41 -12.34
C PHE A 243 -2.68 13.10 -13.22
N ASP A 244 -2.58 13.30 -14.53
CA ASP A 244 -3.67 12.99 -15.46
C ASP A 244 -3.70 11.48 -15.76
N ASN A 245 -4.56 10.78 -15.00
CA ASN A 245 -4.75 9.33 -15.09
C ASN A 245 -3.44 8.54 -15.02
N THR A 246 -2.56 8.94 -14.10
CA THR A 246 -1.24 8.31 -13.88
C THR A 246 -1.20 7.54 -12.56
N TYR A 247 -0.43 6.46 -12.55
CA TYR A 247 -0.29 5.59 -11.38
C TYR A 247 1.18 5.36 -11.03
N GLY A 248 1.53 5.44 -9.75
CA GLY A 248 2.85 5.03 -9.29
C GLY A 248 3.05 3.53 -9.49
N ILE A 249 2.09 2.74 -8.99
CA ILE A 249 2.01 1.31 -9.26
C ILE A 249 0.56 0.95 -9.58
N GLU A 250 0.36 0.23 -10.67
CA GLU A 250 -0.93 -0.36 -11.02
C GLU A 250 -0.85 -1.89 -10.96
N ALA A 251 -1.61 -2.50 -10.06
CA ALA A 251 -1.81 -3.94 -10.01
C ALA A 251 -3.14 -4.28 -10.68
N VAL A 252 -3.09 -5.12 -11.72
CA VAL A 252 -4.28 -5.50 -12.48
C VAL A 252 -4.25 -6.96 -12.91
N GLY A 253 -5.39 -7.62 -12.80
CA GLY A 253 -5.54 -9.01 -13.23
C GLY A 253 -6.98 -9.47 -13.28
N ALA A 254 -7.19 -10.70 -13.76
CA ALA A 254 -8.50 -11.29 -13.94
C ALA A 254 -8.66 -12.66 -13.26
N PHE A 255 -7.79 -13.62 -13.59
CA PHE A 255 -8.04 -15.04 -13.33
C PHE A 255 -7.18 -15.60 -12.20
N MET A 256 -5.87 -15.43 -12.28
CA MET A 256 -4.91 -15.98 -11.32
C MET A 256 -4.49 -14.92 -10.32
N SER A 257 -4.45 -15.28 -9.04
CA SER A 257 -4.06 -14.39 -7.95
C SER A 257 -2.60 -13.94 -8.06
N SER A 258 -2.25 -12.94 -7.27
CA SER A 258 -0.88 -12.46 -7.09
C SER A 258 -0.73 -12.03 -5.63
N GLN A 259 0.44 -12.27 -5.04
CA GLN A 259 0.56 -12.22 -3.59
C GLN A 259 1.94 -11.81 -3.07
N ASN A 260 1.97 -11.33 -1.83
CA ASN A 260 3.16 -10.96 -1.07
C ASN A 260 3.89 -9.75 -1.65
N PHE A 261 3.39 -8.56 -1.30
CA PHE A 261 3.91 -7.28 -1.77
C PHE A 261 4.36 -6.44 -0.57
N TYR A 262 5.60 -5.97 -0.60
CA TYR A 262 6.18 -5.17 0.49
C TYR A 262 6.78 -3.88 -0.04
N PHE A 263 6.24 -2.75 0.42
CA PHE A 263 6.72 -1.41 0.11
C PHE A 263 7.26 -0.79 1.39
N GLU A 264 8.54 -0.43 1.41
CA GLU A 264 9.21 0.07 2.62
C GLU A 264 9.96 1.36 2.36
N ARG A 265 9.60 2.44 3.05
CA ARG A 265 10.20 3.77 2.83
C ARG A 265 10.16 4.14 1.33
N VAL A 266 8.98 4.04 0.74
CA VAL A 266 8.72 4.46 -0.64
C VAL A 266 7.85 5.71 -0.64
N SER A 267 8.26 6.72 -1.40
CA SER A 267 7.43 7.91 -1.65
C SER A 267 6.64 7.76 -2.94
N PHE A 268 5.33 7.99 -2.91
CA PHE A 268 4.43 8.05 -4.06
C PHE A 268 3.92 9.48 -4.22
N GLN A 269 4.48 10.22 -5.18
CA GLN A 269 4.24 11.66 -5.31
C GLN A 269 3.61 12.06 -6.64
N ASN A 270 2.61 12.93 -6.57
CA ASN A 270 2.03 13.63 -7.72
C ASN A 270 1.42 12.73 -8.82
N PHE A 271 0.85 11.59 -8.43
CA PHE A 271 0.08 10.75 -9.35
C PHE A 271 -1.42 11.07 -9.31
N TYR A 272 -2.19 10.53 -10.26
CA TYR A 272 -3.64 10.42 -10.05
C TYR A 272 -3.91 9.53 -8.84
N ARG A 273 -3.30 8.33 -8.84
CA ARG A 273 -3.26 7.43 -7.67
C ARG A 273 -1.84 6.97 -7.38
N GLY A 274 -1.43 6.97 -6.12
CA GLY A 274 -0.11 6.46 -5.75
C GLY A 274 0.01 4.97 -6.04
N PHE A 275 -0.93 4.20 -5.50
CA PHE A 275 -1.07 2.76 -5.73
C PHE A 275 -2.51 2.45 -6.15
N TYR A 276 -2.68 1.66 -7.21
CA TYR A 276 -3.99 1.28 -7.73
C TYR A 276 -4.07 -0.23 -7.99
N ALA A 277 -4.88 -0.97 -7.23
CA ALA A 277 -5.16 -2.38 -7.47
C ALA A 277 -6.59 -2.58 -7.94
N HIS A 278 -6.81 -3.33 -9.03
CA HIS A 278 -8.15 -3.67 -9.48
C HIS A 278 -8.23 -4.97 -10.27
N GLY A 279 -9.39 -5.63 -10.18
CA GLY A 279 -9.74 -6.70 -11.10
C GLY A 279 -10.14 -6.20 -12.48
N LEU A 280 -10.14 -7.09 -13.48
CA LEU A 280 -10.63 -6.81 -14.83
C LEU A 280 -12.11 -7.19 -15.01
N PRO A 281 -12.85 -6.53 -15.92
CA PRO A 281 -14.28 -6.79 -16.13
C PRO A 281 -14.62 -8.21 -16.56
N VAL A 282 -13.70 -8.92 -17.22
CA VAL A 282 -13.90 -10.28 -17.73
C VAL A 282 -14.26 -11.28 -16.63
N THR A 283 -13.76 -11.08 -15.41
CA THR A 283 -14.12 -11.87 -14.22
C THR A 283 -15.01 -11.10 -13.25
N LYS A 284 -15.74 -10.07 -13.73
CA LYS A 284 -16.54 -9.17 -12.90
C LYS A 284 -15.73 -8.57 -11.75
N LEU A 285 -14.46 -8.22 -12.04
CA LEU A 285 -13.51 -7.62 -11.10
C LEU A 285 -13.17 -8.54 -9.91
N ALA A 286 -13.27 -9.86 -10.09
CA ALA A 286 -13.05 -10.86 -9.03
C ALA A 286 -11.58 -11.27 -8.85
N TRP A 287 -10.64 -10.40 -9.19
CA TRP A 287 -9.22 -10.70 -9.03
C TRP A 287 -8.82 -10.65 -7.55
N GLN A 288 -7.93 -11.57 -7.16
CA GLN A 288 -7.38 -11.69 -5.81
C GLN A 288 -5.96 -11.14 -5.77
N PHE A 289 -5.69 -10.30 -4.76
CA PHE A 289 -4.43 -9.58 -4.62
C PHE A 289 -4.06 -9.46 -3.14
N ASP A 290 -3.23 -10.38 -2.68
CA ASP A 290 -3.07 -10.69 -1.25
C ASP A 290 -1.74 -10.22 -0.65
N TYR A 291 -1.71 -10.12 0.67
CA TYR A 291 -0.52 -9.85 1.48
C TYR A 291 0.19 -8.53 1.16
N VAL A 292 -0.59 -7.44 1.00
CA VAL A 292 -0.09 -6.12 0.64
C VAL A 292 0.31 -5.31 1.86
N LYS A 293 1.56 -4.86 1.91
CA LYS A 293 2.14 -4.18 3.08
C LYS A 293 2.85 -2.89 2.67
N PHE A 294 2.44 -1.79 3.29
CA PHE A 294 3.12 -0.49 3.22
C PHE A 294 3.72 -0.17 4.59
N ASN A 295 5.02 0.05 4.64
CA ASN A 295 5.76 0.28 5.88
C ASN A 295 6.61 1.56 5.76
N HIS A 296 6.33 2.56 6.58
CA HIS A 296 6.98 3.88 6.52
C HIS A 296 6.92 4.54 5.13
N CYS A 297 5.81 4.34 4.41
CA CYS A 297 5.62 4.92 3.08
C CYS A 297 5.03 6.32 3.17
N LEU A 298 5.29 7.13 2.13
CA LEU A 298 4.81 8.49 2.03
C LEU A 298 3.96 8.66 0.77
N PHE A 299 2.74 9.15 0.90
CA PHE A 299 1.85 9.45 -0.22
C PHE A 299 1.61 10.96 -0.26
N VAL A 300 2.13 11.64 -1.29
CA VAL A 300 2.12 13.10 -1.37
C VAL A 300 1.40 13.58 -2.62
N TYR A 301 0.41 14.43 -2.46
CA TYR A 301 -0.27 15.13 -3.57
C TYR A 301 -0.83 14.21 -4.66
N ASN A 302 -1.23 12.98 -4.29
CA ASN A 302 -1.97 12.12 -5.20
C ASN A 302 -3.41 12.64 -5.33
N ARG A 303 -3.88 12.85 -6.56
CA ARG A 303 -5.10 13.66 -6.81
C ARG A 303 -6.39 12.95 -6.45
N ASP A 304 -6.50 11.66 -6.75
CA ASP A 304 -7.68 10.86 -6.43
C ASP A 304 -7.50 10.14 -5.10
N ALA A 305 -6.48 9.28 -5.01
CA ALA A 305 -6.17 8.55 -3.79
C ALA A 305 -4.68 8.25 -3.62
N GLY A 306 -4.20 8.20 -2.37
CA GLY A 306 -2.89 7.60 -2.07
C GLY A 306 -2.87 6.11 -2.44
N ILE A 307 -3.81 5.35 -1.85
CA ILE A 307 -4.05 3.93 -2.15
C ILE A 307 -5.49 3.77 -2.62
N TYR A 308 -5.69 3.11 -3.76
CA TYR A 308 -7.00 2.70 -4.26
C TYR A 308 -7.01 1.21 -4.52
N ALA A 309 -8.00 0.50 -3.98
CA ALA A 309 -8.16 -0.94 -4.23
C ALA A 309 -9.61 -1.31 -4.56
N ASN A 310 -9.76 -2.11 -5.61
CA ASN A 310 -11.00 -2.77 -6.00
C ASN A 310 -10.73 -4.22 -6.41
N VAL A 311 -10.33 -5.00 -5.41
CA VAL A 311 -9.99 -6.41 -5.51
C VAL A 311 -10.80 -7.18 -4.47
N ILE A 312 -11.01 -8.47 -4.69
CA ILE A 312 -11.65 -9.34 -3.69
C ILE A 312 -10.58 -10.17 -3.01
N ASN A 313 -10.89 -10.76 -1.85
CA ASN A 313 -9.97 -11.61 -1.08
C ASN A 313 -8.56 -10.98 -1.06
N SER A 314 -8.41 -9.93 -0.25
CA SER A 314 -7.17 -9.17 -0.15
C SER A 314 -6.97 -8.71 1.28
N ASP A 315 -5.73 -8.77 1.76
CA ASP A 315 -5.33 -8.23 3.05
C ASP A 315 -4.31 -7.09 2.87
N TRP A 316 -4.52 -6.06 3.69
CA TRP A 316 -3.79 -4.80 3.60
C TRP A 316 -3.26 -4.42 4.97
N LYS A 317 -1.97 -4.18 5.05
CA LYS A 317 -1.32 -3.60 6.23
C LYS A 317 -0.64 -2.28 5.86
N ILE A 318 -1.01 -1.21 6.54
CA ILE A 318 -0.43 0.12 6.39
C ILE A 318 0.13 0.52 7.75
N GLU A 319 1.45 0.66 7.85
CA GLU A 319 2.16 0.91 9.10
C GLU A 319 3.11 2.11 8.95
N GLY A 320 3.15 2.97 9.95
CA GLY A 320 4.13 4.07 10.05
C GLY A 320 4.07 5.06 8.88
N SER A 321 2.97 5.07 8.13
CA SER A 321 2.88 5.75 6.84
C SER A 321 2.26 7.14 6.99
N MET A 322 2.58 8.03 6.04
CA MET A 322 2.07 9.40 6.04
C MET A 322 1.39 9.72 4.70
N PHE A 323 0.21 10.35 4.80
CA PHE A 323 -0.54 10.85 3.65
C PHE A 323 -0.67 12.37 3.72
N MET A 324 -0.07 13.05 2.73
CA MET A 324 -0.16 14.50 2.56
C MET A 324 -1.07 14.76 1.35
N ASN A 325 -2.34 15.06 1.63
CA ASN A 325 -3.38 15.08 0.62
C ASN A 325 -3.50 16.49 0.00
N PRO A 326 -3.70 16.59 -1.33
CA PRO A 326 -4.00 17.87 -1.97
C PRO A 326 -5.40 18.34 -1.58
N LYS A 327 -5.75 19.58 -1.96
CA LYS A 327 -7.12 20.07 -1.80
C LYS A 327 -8.11 19.17 -2.58
N ARG A 328 -9.14 18.68 -1.89
CA ARG A 328 -10.28 17.99 -2.54
C ARG A 328 -10.97 18.91 -3.54
N THR A 329 -11.31 18.37 -4.72
CA THR A 329 -12.14 19.06 -5.72
C THR A 329 -13.26 18.12 -6.20
N PRO A 330 -14.27 18.62 -6.95
CA PRO A 330 -15.32 17.75 -7.50
C PRO A 330 -14.81 16.64 -8.43
N THR A 331 -13.62 16.79 -9.02
CA THR A 331 -13.01 15.84 -9.96
C THR A 331 -11.79 15.12 -9.39
N ALA A 332 -11.44 15.38 -8.12
CA ALA A 332 -10.26 14.83 -7.47
C ALA A 332 -10.58 14.62 -5.99
N ASN A 333 -10.77 13.36 -5.59
CA ASN A 333 -11.24 13.03 -4.23
C ASN A 333 -10.23 13.40 -3.15
N ALA A 334 -8.93 13.36 -3.47
CA ALA A 334 -7.83 13.59 -2.54
C ALA A 334 -7.89 12.69 -1.29
N ASP A 335 -8.38 11.46 -1.45
CA ASP A 335 -8.48 10.50 -0.35
C ASP A 335 -7.09 9.93 -0.02
N SER A 336 -6.84 9.57 1.23
CA SER A 336 -5.60 8.85 1.57
C SER A 336 -5.72 7.40 1.14
N MET A 337 -6.81 6.75 1.51
CA MET A 337 -7.10 5.36 1.18
C MET A 337 -8.56 5.20 0.74
N TYR A 338 -8.76 4.55 -0.41
CA TYR A 338 -10.07 4.16 -0.90
C TYR A 338 -10.11 2.66 -1.20
N PHE A 339 -11.00 1.94 -0.51
CA PHE A 339 -11.24 0.52 -0.71
C PHE A 339 -12.67 0.33 -1.24
N GLU A 340 -12.82 0.13 -2.55
CA GLU A 340 -14.11 -0.29 -3.11
C GLU A 340 -14.48 -1.67 -2.56
N ARG A 341 -13.51 -2.59 -2.57
CA ARG A 341 -13.60 -3.90 -1.97
C ARG A 341 -12.24 -4.28 -1.39
N ALA A 342 -12.26 -4.85 -0.20
CA ALA A 342 -11.10 -5.43 0.46
C ALA A 342 -11.53 -6.58 1.38
N GLY A 343 -10.63 -7.52 1.67
CA GLY A 343 -10.87 -8.52 2.72
C GLY A 343 -10.65 -7.90 4.10
N MET A 344 -9.38 -7.75 4.48
CA MET A 344 -8.97 -7.28 5.81
C MET A 344 -8.06 -6.06 5.70
N ILE A 345 -8.22 -5.09 6.60
CA ILE A 345 -7.43 -3.87 6.63
C ILE A 345 -6.90 -3.63 8.04
N LEU A 346 -5.58 -3.51 8.17
CA LEU A 346 -4.90 -3.04 9.38
C LEU A 346 -4.17 -1.74 9.06
N ILE A 347 -4.50 -0.68 9.80
CA ILE A 347 -3.79 0.59 9.78
C ILE A 347 -3.20 0.85 11.16
N GLN A 348 -1.92 1.20 11.21
CA GLN A 348 -1.21 1.42 12.46
C GLN A 348 -0.23 2.58 12.34
N ASP A 349 -0.12 3.40 13.39
CA ASP A 349 0.86 4.49 13.53
C ASP A 349 0.90 5.38 12.27
N THR A 350 -0.27 5.67 11.70
CA THR A 350 -0.41 6.31 10.39
C THR A 350 -1.03 7.70 10.55
N PHE A 351 -0.45 8.67 9.84
CA PHE A 351 -0.92 10.05 9.80
C PHE A 351 -1.51 10.40 8.44
N SER A 352 -2.61 11.15 8.42
CA SER A 352 -3.13 11.76 7.21
C SER A 352 -3.49 13.21 7.43
N GLY A 353 -3.19 14.08 6.46
CA GLY A 353 -3.72 15.43 6.54
C GLY A 353 -3.78 16.18 5.23
N GLY A 354 -4.67 17.17 5.20
CA GLY A 354 -4.64 18.26 4.23
C GLY A 354 -3.81 19.42 4.77
N PHE A 355 -4.11 20.62 4.31
CA PHE A 355 -3.46 21.85 4.75
C PHE A 355 -4.50 22.90 5.14
N GLN A 356 -4.09 23.90 5.92
CA GLN A 356 -4.94 25.04 6.24
C GLN A 356 -5.42 25.73 4.93
N GLY A 357 -6.74 25.82 4.74
CA GLY A 357 -7.34 26.36 3.50
C GLY A 357 -7.33 25.42 2.28
N ALA A 358 -6.75 24.22 2.42
CA ALA A 358 -6.69 23.17 1.40
C ALA A 358 -6.96 21.80 2.05
N VAL A 359 -8.21 21.63 2.48
CA VAL A 359 -8.71 20.42 3.13
C VAL A 359 -8.61 19.22 2.17
N GLY A 360 -8.08 18.10 2.67
CA GLY A 360 -7.96 16.85 1.92
C GLY A 360 -9.30 16.13 1.76
N GLY A 361 -9.25 14.95 1.16
CA GLY A 361 -10.41 14.07 1.00
C GLY A 361 -10.80 13.36 2.29
N THR A 362 -10.84 12.04 2.21
CA THR A 362 -11.14 11.13 3.32
C THR A 362 -9.87 10.40 3.73
N PHE A 363 -9.60 10.26 5.04
CA PHE A 363 -8.46 9.42 5.46
C PHE A 363 -8.68 7.95 5.07
N ILE A 364 -9.85 7.38 5.35
CA ILE A 364 -10.23 6.09 4.78
C ILE A 364 -11.69 6.04 4.33
N SER A 365 -11.89 5.73 3.05
CA SER A 365 -13.20 5.48 2.45
C SER A 365 -13.32 4.02 2.05
N ILE A 366 -14.37 3.34 2.52
CA ILE A 366 -14.57 1.90 2.30
C ILE A 366 -16.00 1.67 1.83
N LEU A 367 -16.17 0.99 0.72
CA LEU A 367 -17.49 0.54 0.30
C LEU A 367 -17.86 -0.79 0.94
N ASP A 368 -17.03 -1.82 0.79
CA ASP A 368 -17.29 -3.14 1.38
C ASP A 368 -16.00 -3.84 1.84
N ASN A 369 -16.02 -4.38 3.06
CA ASN A 369 -14.93 -5.21 3.58
C ASN A 369 -15.38 -6.18 4.68
N ALA A 370 -14.52 -7.16 5.00
CA ALA A 370 -14.71 -8.01 6.18
C ALA A 370 -14.40 -7.22 7.46
N VAL A 371 -13.13 -7.07 7.84
CA VAL A 371 -12.74 -6.40 9.10
C VAL A 371 -11.75 -5.27 8.86
N ILE A 372 -11.86 -4.22 9.68
CA ILE A 372 -10.89 -3.13 9.72
C ILE A 372 -10.46 -2.87 11.17
N THR A 373 -9.16 -2.70 11.36
CA THR A 373 -8.56 -2.25 12.62
C THR A 373 -7.67 -1.04 12.35
N ILE A 374 -7.84 0.02 13.15
CA ILE A 374 -7.04 1.23 13.09
C ILE A 374 -6.46 1.48 14.49
N LEU A 375 -5.13 1.57 14.58
CA LEU A 375 -4.40 1.70 15.84
C LEU A 375 -3.53 2.96 15.80
N ASN A 376 -3.51 3.74 16.90
CA ASN A 376 -2.57 4.85 17.12
C ASN A 376 -2.47 5.81 15.91
N SER A 377 -3.57 6.03 15.21
CA SER A 377 -3.57 6.78 13.95
C SER A 377 -4.38 8.05 14.09
N GLN A 378 -4.06 9.04 13.28
CA GLN A 378 -4.73 10.33 13.34
C GLN A 378 -4.88 10.96 11.97
N CYS A 379 -5.88 11.82 11.83
CA CYS A 379 -5.97 12.70 10.68
C CYS A 379 -6.44 14.11 11.03
N GLU A 380 -5.99 15.08 10.22
CA GLU A 380 -6.29 16.49 10.41
C GLU A 380 -6.52 17.21 9.08
N SER A 381 -7.39 18.22 9.07
CA SER A 381 -7.70 19.01 7.86
C SER A 381 -8.18 18.13 6.70
N MET A 382 -9.02 17.14 7.00
CA MET A 382 -9.66 16.26 6.03
C MET A 382 -11.15 16.58 5.91
N THR A 383 -11.75 16.25 4.76
CA THR A 383 -13.20 16.34 4.61
C THR A 383 -13.90 15.35 5.54
N ASN A 384 -13.31 14.16 5.70
CA ASN A 384 -13.79 13.11 6.61
C ASN A 384 -12.59 12.31 7.15
N SER A 385 -12.69 11.82 8.38
CA SER A 385 -11.78 10.82 8.93
C SER A 385 -12.09 9.44 8.31
N ILE A 386 -13.35 9.02 8.38
CA ILE A 386 -13.77 7.69 7.91
C ILE A 386 -15.09 7.83 7.18
N VAL A 387 -15.22 7.17 6.03
CA VAL A 387 -16.51 6.98 5.36
C VAL A 387 -16.70 5.51 5.04
N TYR A 388 -17.75 4.91 5.59
CA TYR A 388 -18.17 3.56 5.27
C TYR A 388 -19.46 3.58 4.46
N ASN A 389 -19.49 2.79 3.38
CA ASN A 389 -20.54 2.80 2.36
C ASN A 389 -20.76 4.22 1.79
N PRO A 390 -19.75 4.83 1.16
CA PRO A 390 -19.81 6.21 0.63
C PRO A 390 -20.89 6.37 -0.45
N LYS A 391 -21.29 5.27 -1.10
CA LYS A 391 -22.32 5.23 -2.14
C LYS A 391 -23.73 5.02 -1.59
N ASN A 392 -23.86 4.81 -0.28
CA ASN A 392 -25.12 4.51 0.41
C ASN A 392 -25.95 3.41 -0.29
N ILE A 393 -25.26 2.35 -0.74
CA ILE A 393 -25.92 1.23 -1.41
C ILE A 393 -26.55 0.36 -0.34
N GLN A 394 -27.84 0.06 -0.49
CA GLN A 394 -28.58 -0.78 0.44
C GLN A 394 -27.92 -2.17 0.56
N TYR A 395 -27.74 -2.63 1.79
CA TYR A 395 -27.12 -3.91 2.16
C TYR A 395 -25.62 -4.09 1.87
N VAL A 396 -24.95 -3.13 1.24
CA VAL A 396 -23.50 -3.21 1.05
C VAL A 396 -22.80 -3.10 2.41
N GLY A 397 -21.96 -4.09 2.71
CA GLY A 397 -21.26 -4.17 3.98
C GLY A 397 -22.16 -4.37 5.20
N ASP A 398 -23.43 -4.75 5.00
CA ASP A 398 -24.45 -4.94 6.04
C ASP A 398 -24.22 -6.25 6.81
N TYR A 399 -23.09 -6.32 7.50
CA TYR A 399 -22.62 -7.44 8.30
C TYR A 399 -22.26 -6.94 9.70
N SER A 400 -22.37 -7.79 10.73
CA SER A 400 -21.93 -7.43 12.09
C SER A 400 -20.40 -7.50 12.28
N TYR A 401 -19.62 -7.43 11.20
CA TYR A 401 -18.17 -7.45 11.30
C TYR A 401 -17.64 -6.18 11.99
N PRO A 402 -16.60 -6.31 12.82
CA PRO A 402 -16.06 -5.19 13.57
C PRO A 402 -15.30 -4.19 12.68
N MET A 403 -15.50 -2.92 13.00
CA MET A 403 -14.54 -1.84 12.76
C MET A 403 -13.97 -1.46 14.13
N THR A 404 -12.66 -1.67 14.31
CA THR A 404 -12.00 -1.49 15.62
C THR A 404 -11.05 -0.30 15.56
N LEU A 405 -11.25 0.68 16.42
CA LEU A 405 -10.37 1.84 16.58
C LEU A 405 -9.77 1.84 17.98
N VAL A 406 -8.45 1.95 18.08
CA VAL A 406 -7.74 2.00 19.37
C VAL A 406 -6.74 3.14 19.39
N ASN A 407 -6.83 4.01 20.40
CA ASN A 407 -5.92 5.14 20.64
C ASN A 407 -5.73 6.08 19.42
N CYS A 408 -6.79 6.26 18.63
CA CYS A 408 -6.79 7.15 17.48
C CYS A 408 -7.25 8.56 17.85
N ILE A 409 -6.87 9.54 17.02
CA ILE A 409 -7.31 10.95 17.14
C ILE A 409 -8.02 11.35 15.85
N PHE A 410 -9.34 11.52 15.90
CA PHE A 410 -10.16 11.86 14.74
C PHE A 410 -11.05 13.07 15.03
N GLY A 411 -10.68 14.21 14.44
CA GLY A 411 -11.47 15.44 14.52
C GLY A 411 -12.53 15.55 13.42
N ASP A 412 -12.19 15.10 12.21
CA ASP A 412 -13.04 15.23 11.02
C ASP A 412 -14.15 14.16 11.01
N PRO A 413 -15.25 14.36 10.26
CA PRO A 413 -16.41 13.47 10.31
C PRO A 413 -16.11 11.97 10.09
N ILE A 414 -16.80 11.12 10.84
CA ILE A 414 -16.88 9.67 10.68
C ILE A 414 -18.31 9.36 10.24
N ILE A 415 -18.47 8.92 8.99
CA ILE A 415 -19.76 8.64 8.35
C ILE A 415 -19.90 7.13 8.17
N ILE A 416 -20.88 6.51 8.81
CA ILE A 416 -21.14 5.07 8.71
C ILE A 416 -22.56 4.81 8.22
N ASN A 417 -22.71 4.47 6.93
CA ASN A 417 -24.00 4.22 6.28
C ASN A 417 -24.32 2.72 6.16
N ALA A 418 -24.10 1.95 7.21
CA ALA A 418 -24.35 0.50 7.21
C ALA A 418 -24.54 -0.06 8.63
N ARG A 419 -25.17 -1.23 8.74
CA ARG A 419 -25.11 -2.04 9.95
C ARG A 419 -23.69 -2.59 10.09
N ARG A 420 -23.00 -2.18 11.15
CA ARG A 420 -21.65 -2.66 11.53
C ARG A 420 -21.54 -2.78 13.04
N THR A 421 -20.52 -3.49 13.51
CA THR A 421 -20.07 -3.40 14.89
C THR A 421 -18.92 -2.39 14.94
N PHE A 422 -19.02 -1.38 15.79
CA PHE A 422 -17.98 -0.38 16.01
C PHE A 422 -17.41 -0.55 17.41
N VAL A 423 -16.15 -0.95 17.48
CA VAL A 423 -15.41 -1.13 18.74
C VAL A 423 -14.42 0.00 18.85
N SER A 424 -14.54 0.80 19.89
CA SER A 424 -13.80 2.04 20.06
C SER A 424 -13.20 2.09 21.45
N THR A 425 -11.88 2.21 21.52
CA THR A 425 -11.13 2.16 22.78
C THR A 425 -10.09 3.26 22.86
N GLY A 426 -10.20 4.13 23.86
CA GLY A 426 -9.21 5.17 24.14
C GLY A 426 -9.06 6.22 23.04
N ASN A 427 -10.05 6.39 22.18
CA ASN A 427 -9.97 7.32 21.06
C ASN A 427 -10.34 8.75 21.47
N LEU A 428 -9.80 9.74 20.75
CA LEU A 428 -10.07 11.16 20.94
C LEU A 428 -10.90 11.70 19.76
N TYR A 429 -12.05 12.30 20.08
CA TYR A 429 -13.00 12.86 19.11
C TYR A 429 -13.32 14.34 19.41
N LEU A 430 -13.62 15.12 18.37
CA LEU A 430 -14.22 16.45 18.53
C LEU A 430 -15.72 16.34 18.90
N SER A 431 -16.40 17.49 19.08
CA SER A 431 -17.77 17.53 19.60
C SER A 431 -18.83 16.81 18.74
N LYS A 432 -18.66 16.82 17.41
CA LYS A 432 -19.65 16.31 16.44
C LYS A 432 -18.97 15.50 15.35
N THR A 433 -18.32 14.42 15.75
CA THR A 433 -17.54 13.58 14.82
C THR A 433 -18.42 12.58 14.07
N PHE A 434 -19.50 12.04 14.65
CA PHE A 434 -20.24 10.93 14.03
C PHE A 434 -21.46 11.38 13.21
N GLN A 435 -21.66 10.70 12.08
CA GLN A 435 -22.92 10.61 11.33
C GLN A 435 -23.17 9.11 11.09
N ALA A 436 -24.17 8.54 11.75
CA ALA A 436 -24.33 7.10 11.84
C ALA A 436 -25.72 6.61 11.40
N ASP A 437 -25.73 5.44 10.77
CA ASP A 437 -26.92 4.60 10.63
C ASP A 437 -27.34 4.06 12.01
N GLU A 438 -28.64 3.96 12.27
CA GLU A 438 -29.18 3.45 13.54
C GLU A 438 -28.80 2.00 13.83
N ARG A 439 -28.51 1.24 12.77
CA ARG A 439 -28.09 -0.16 12.84
C ARG A 439 -26.61 -0.32 13.21
N LEU A 440 -25.85 0.76 13.32
CA LEU A 440 -24.48 0.74 13.85
C LEU A 440 -24.53 0.38 15.34
N ARG A 441 -23.82 -0.66 15.75
CA ARG A 441 -23.71 -1.09 17.15
C ARG A 441 -22.39 -0.62 17.74
N VAL A 442 -22.44 0.21 18.78
CA VAL A 442 -21.24 0.83 19.36
C VAL A 442 -20.87 0.20 20.70
N TYR A 443 -19.60 -0.18 20.82
CA TYR A 443 -18.93 -0.56 22.06
C TYR A 443 -17.77 0.41 22.29
N SER A 444 -17.94 1.32 23.23
CA SER A 444 -17.00 2.42 23.49
C SER A 444 -16.41 2.32 24.89
N THR A 445 -15.08 2.34 24.99
CA THR A 445 -14.37 2.23 26.28
C THR A 445 -13.23 3.24 26.38
N GLY A 446 -13.31 4.16 27.34
CA GLY A 446 -12.28 5.19 27.54
C GLY A 446 -12.18 6.23 26.42
N ASP A 447 -13.16 6.31 25.51
CA ASP A 447 -13.17 7.34 24.48
C ASP A 447 -13.48 8.72 25.07
N ARG A 448 -12.81 9.74 24.53
CA ARG A 448 -12.96 11.13 24.95
C ARG A 448 -13.50 11.96 23.80
N PHE A 449 -14.72 12.46 23.98
CA PHE A 449 -15.27 13.51 23.13
C PHE A 449 -14.87 14.86 23.69
N CYS A 450 -14.68 15.84 22.80
CA CYS A 450 -14.17 17.15 23.18
C CYS A 450 -12.81 17.09 23.87
N TYR A 451 -11.89 16.31 23.32
CA TYR A 451 -10.52 16.25 23.83
C TYR A 451 -9.82 17.62 23.75
N ASP A 452 -10.08 18.38 22.68
CA ASP A 452 -9.71 19.79 22.56
C ASP A 452 -10.84 20.68 23.13
N GLY A 453 -10.90 20.72 24.46
CA GLY A 453 -11.95 21.38 25.24
C GLY A 453 -12.02 22.90 25.10
N TYR A 454 -11.15 23.52 24.29
CA TYR A 454 -11.16 24.96 24.00
C TYR A 454 -11.94 25.33 22.74
N THR A 455 -12.31 24.34 21.92
CA THR A 455 -13.12 24.58 20.72
C THR A 455 -14.52 25.08 21.11
N SER A 456 -15.00 26.13 20.43
CA SER A 456 -16.28 26.78 20.75
C SER A 456 -17.49 25.83 20.64
N SER A 457 -17.37 24.80 19.79
CA SER A 457 -18.37 23.74 19.64
C SER A 457 -18.45 22.83 20.87
N CYS A 458 -17.36 22.64 21.61
CA CYS A 458 -17.34 21.86 22.84
C CYS A 458 -17.90 22.60 24.05
N LEU A 459 -17.84 23.94 24.04
CA LEU A 459 -18.33 24.79 25.13
C LEU A 459 -19.82 25.10 25.03
N THR A 460 -20.39 25.05 23.83
CA THR A 460 -21.80 25.41 23.56
C THR A 460 -22.69 24.22 23.21
N ALA A 461 -22.12 23.05 22.92
CA ALA A 461 -22.92 21.86 22.63
C ALA A 461 -23.64 21.35 23.88
N ALA A 462 -24.97 21.35 23.84
CA ALA A 462 -25.76 20.40 24.60
C ALA A 462 -25.24 18.98 24.29
N PRO A 463 -25.33 18.00 25.22
CA PRO A 463 -24.82 16.65 24.98
C PRO A 463 -25.52 16.05 23.76
N SER A 464 -24.90 16.18 22.59
CA SER A 464 -25.32 15.48 21.38
C SER A 464 -25.08 14.00 21.64
N ASN A 465 -25.98 13.15 21.13
CA ASN A 465 -25.76 11.71 21.14
C ASN A 465 -24.41 11.45 20.46
N LYS A 466 -23.39 11.09 21.25
CA LYS A 466 -21.97 11.14 20.86
C LYS A 466 -21.67 10.37 19.57
N PHE A 467 -22.46 9.31 19.35
CA PHE A 467 -22.43 8.43 18.17
C PHE A 467 -23.65 8.62 17.24
N ASP A 468 -24.23 9.82 17.22
CA ASP A 468 -25.38 10.21 16.39
C ASP A 468 -26.60 9.30 16.57
N ARG A 469 -27.04 8.56 15.54
CA ARG A 469 -28.21 7.67 15.63
C ARG A 469 -27.85 6.24 16.01
N ALA A 470 -26.56 5.92 16.19
CA ALA A 470 -26.10 4.56 16.44
C ALA A 470 -26.73 3.96 17.71
N THR A 471 -26.95 2.65 17.67
CA THR A 471 -27.34 1.88 18.86
C THR A 471 -26.10 1.66 19.72
N VAL A 472 -25.96 2.44 20.79
CA VAL A 472 -24.88 2.25 21.77
C VAL A 472 -25.20 1.02 22.62
N ILE A 473 -24.34 0.00 22.58
CA ILE A 473 -24.51 -1.21 23.39
C ILE A 473 -23.82 -1.05 24.74
N PHE A 474 -22.62 -0.46 24.72
CA PHE A 474 -21.86 -0.14 25.92
C PHE A 474 -21.03 1.13 25.69
N MET A 475 -21.02 2.02 26.67
CA MET A 475 -20.14 3.19 26.69
C MET A 475 -19.72 3.51 28.13
N THR A 476 -18.43 3.56 28.40
CA THR A 476 -17.91 3.97 29.73
C THR A 476 -18.23 5.43 30.02
N GLY A 477 -18.52 5.76 31.28
CA GLY A 477 -18.72 7.15 31.70
C GLY A 477 -17.45 8.00 31.61
N GLN A 478 -17.64 9.32 31.51
CA GLN A 478 -16.58 10.32 31.50
C GLN A 478 -16.84 11.32 32.64
N PRO A 479 -15.87 11.60 33.52
CA PRO A 479 -16.03 12.63 34.55
C PRO A 479 -16.08 14.04 33.95
N GLU A 480 -16.58 15.01 34.72
CA GLU A 480 -16.45 16.42 34.38
C GLU A 480 -14.98 16.85 34.44
N GLU A 481 -14.51 17.60 33.43
CA GLU A 481 -13.14 18.10 33.36
C GLU A 481 -13.11 19.54 32.87
N GLY A 482 -12.76 20.47 33.77
CA GLY A 482 -12.73 21.90 33.47
C GLY A 482 -14.11 22.40 33.01
N LYS A 483 -14.20 22.81 31.73
CA LYS A 483 -15.46 23.28 31.12
C LYS A 483 -16.21 22.19 30.35
N VAL A 484 -15.63 21.00 30.20
CA VAL A 484 -16.27 19.87 29.49
C VAL A 484 -17.14 19.10 30.46
N LYS A 485 -18.44 18.99 30.16
CA LYS A 485 -19.39 18.22 30.97
C LYS A 485 -19.17 16.72 30.78
N GLY A 486 -19.20 15.99 31.90
CA GLY A 486 -19.14 14.54 31.93
C GLY A 486 -20.45 13.86 31.54
N HIS A 487 -20.44 12.54 31.50
CA HIS A 487 -21.62 11.71 31.35
C HIS A 487 -21.45 10.36 32.07
N SER A 488 -22.57 9.73 32.41
CA SER A 488 -22.58 8.42 33.06
C SER A 488 -22.16 7.29 32.14
N THR A 489 -21.80 6.15 32.74
CA THR A 489 -21.70 4.86 32.02
C THR A 489 -23.07 4.47 31.48
N PHE A 490 -23.09 4.01 30.24
CA PHE A 490 -24.28 3.59 29.53
C PHE A 490 -24.23 2.09 29.23
N PHE A 491 -25.27 1.39 29.66
CA PHE A 491 -25.57 0.03 29.22
C PHE A 491 -26.81 0.11 28.34
N GLY A 492 -26.72 -0.41 27.11
CA GLY A 492 -27.74 -0.29 26.07
C GLY A 492 -28.97 -1.18 26.29
N THR A 493 -29.54 -1.69 25.21
CA THR A 493 -30.78 -2.48 25.25
C THR A 493 -30.55 -3.93 25.71
N ASP A 494 -31.57 -4.52 26.33
CA ASP A 494 -31.64 -5.95 26.68
C ASP A 494 -30.49 -6.47 27.58
N VAL A 495 -30.05 -5.65 28.53
CA VAL A 495 -28.97 -6.00 29.47
C VAL A 495 -29.45 -7.06 30.47
N GLN A 496 -28.93 -8.28 30.32
CA GLN A 496 -29.08 -9.36 31.30
C GLN A 496 -27.75 -9.63 31.99
N PHE A 497 -27.70 -9.49 33.31
CA PHE A 497 -26.54 -9.90 34.09
C PHE A 497 -26.53 -11.42 34.27
N ALA A 498 -25.45 -12.08 33.86
CA ALA A 498 -25.31 -13.53 33.96
C ALA A 498 -25.18 -14.05 35.41
N THR A 499 -24.95 -13.14 36.36
CA THR A 499 -24.89 -13.43 37.80
C THR A 499 -25.65 -12.35 38.58
N PRO A 500 -26.12 -12.65 39.81
CA PRO A 500 -26.74 -11.64 40.66
C PRO A 500 -25.81 -10.45 40.90
N VAL A 501 -26.32 -9.23 40.72
CA VAL A 501 -25.58 -8.00 41.03
C VAL A 501 -25.48 -7.85 42.56
N GLN A 502 -24.26 -7.91 43.09
CA GLN A 502 -24.00 -7.72 44.52
C GLN A 502 -23.97 -6.22 44.85
N MET A 503 -24.84 -5.79 45.75
CA MET A 503 -24.86 -4.41 46.27
C MET A 503 -24.21 -4.36 47.65
N PRO A 504 -23.57 -3.24 48.04
CA PRO A 504 -23.13 -3.03 49.41
C PRO A 504 -24.28 -3.27 50.39
N SER A 505 -24.04 -4.08 51.43
CA SER A 505 -25.09 -4.44 52.38
C SER A 505 -24.98 -3.68 53.69
N PHE A 506 -26.11 -3.16 54.18
CA PHE A 506 -26.19 -2.40 55.42
C PHE A 506 -27.38 -2.89 56.27
N LEU A 507 -27.29 -2.68 57.58
CA LEU A 507 -28.48 -2.72 58.45
C LEU A 507 -29.28 -1.42 58.27
N GLN A 508 -30.57 -1.46 58.57
CA GLN A 508 -31.48 -0.30 58.45
C GLN A 508 -30.94 0.96 59.16
N ASN A 509 -30.38 0.81 60.36
CA ASN A 509 -29.81 1.90 61.15
C ASN A 509 -28.42 2.36 60.66
N ALA A 510 -27.80 1.62 59.75
CA ALA A 510 -26.50 1.92 59.14
C ALA A 510 -26.63 2.37 57.69
N LEU A 511 -27.85 2.60 57.19
CA LEU A 511 -28.08 3.12 55.85
C LEU A 511 -27.41 4.51 55.71
N PRO A 512 -26.53 4.73 54.72
CA PRO A 512 -25.79 5.98 54.59
C PRO A 512 -26.73 7.19 54.41
N ALA A 513 -26.56 8.23 55.24
CA ALA A 513 -27.30 9.48 55.10
C ALA A 513 -26.78 10.32 53.91
N GLY A 514 -27.61 11.25 53.42
CA GLY A 514 -27.20 12.27 52.43
C GLY A 514 -26.85 11.75 51.04
N LYS A 515 -27.25 10.52 50.70
CA LYS A 515 -27.05 9.94 49.37
C LYS A 515 -28.03 10.55 48.35
N PRO A 516 -27.62 10.78 47.09
CA PRO A 516 -28.52 11.26 46.05
C PRO A 516 -29.60 10.23 45.70
N ASN A 517 -30.76 10.70 45.22
CA ASN A 517 -31.82 9.82 44.71
C ASN A 517 -31.27 8.84 43.67
N GLY A 518 -31.75 7.59 43.70
CA GLY A 518 -31.27 6.51 42.85
C GLY A 518 -30.05 5.74 43.39
N SER A 519 -29.42 6.20 44.47
CA SER A 519 -28.38 5.40 45.15
C SER A 519 -28.97 4.07 45.63
N MET A 520 -28.31 2.94 45.33
CA MET A 520 -28.78 1.60 45.64
C MET A 520 -27.86 0.86 46.63
N VAL A 521 -28.45 0.16 47.58
CA VAL A 521 -27.78 -0.76 48.52
C VAL A 521 -28.68 -1.97 48.78
N TYR A 522 -28.17 -2.99 49.48
CA TYR A 522 -29.00 -4.06 50.01
C TYR A 522 -29.17 -3.89 51.53
N CYS A 523 -30.37 -3.54 51.99
CA CYS A 523 -30.62 -3.50 53.44
C CYS A 523 -30.91 -4.92 53.95
N SER A 524 -30.01 -5.50 54.75
CA SER A 524 -30.06 -6.92 55.12
C SER A 524 -31.15 -7.30 56.12
N ASN A 525 -31.67 -6.33 56.89
CA ASN A 525 -32.72 -6.55 57.90
C ASN A 525 -33.98 -5.69 57.67
N CYS A 526 -34.09 -5.04 56.51
CA CYS A 526 -35.25 -4.22 56.21
C CYS A 526 -36.45 -5.03 55.72
N ARG A 527 -37.64 -4.49 55.98
CA ARG A 527 -38.91 -4.96 55.42
C ARG A 527 -39.10 -4.40 54.00
N ARG A 528 -39.42 -5.28 53.03
CA ARG A 528 -39.78 -4.90 51.65
C ARG A 528 -41.00 -3.97 51.63
N ASN A 529 -41.09 -3.14 50.60
CA ASN A 529 -42.17 -2.17 50.38
C ASN A 529 -42.36 -1.18 51.54
N THR A 530 -41.28 -0.61 52.07
CA THR A 530 -41.33 0.40 53.14
C THR A 530 -40.61 1.69 52.76
N THR A 531 -41.20 2.85 53.05
CA THR A 531 -40.60 4.18 52.84
C THR A 531 -40.97 5.09 54.01
N PRO A 532 -40.00 5.58 54.81
CA PRO A 532 -38.59 5.20 54.79
C PRO A 532 -38.41 3.70 55.15
N CYS A 533 -37.28 3.11 54.79
CA CYS A 533 -36.93 1.73 55.09
C CYS A 533 -37.10 1.41 56.59
N GLN A 534 -37.86 0.36 56.92
CA GLN A 534 -38.12 -0.11 58.28
C GLN A 534 -37.38 -1.42 58.59
N THR A 535 -36.94 -1.59 59.84
CA THR A 535 -36.32 -2.84 60.34
C THR A 535 -37.36 -3.97 60.48
N GLY A 536 -36.91 -5.20 60.73
CA GLY A 536 -37.77 -6.35 61.04
C GLY A 536 -38.18 -7.21 59.83
N GLY A 537 -37.42 -7.15 58.74
CA GLY A 537 -37.60 -8.02 57.57
C GLY A 537 -36.40 -8.94 57.30
N THR A 538 -36.48 -9.72 56.22
CA THR A 538 -35.42 -10.65 55.77
C THR A 538 -34.47 -10.04 54.75
N GLY A 539 -34.58 -8.72 54.54
CA GLY A 539 -33.72 -7.95 53.65
C GLY A 539 -34.41 -7.55 52.33
N ALA A 540 -34.03 -6.36 51.84
CA ALA A 540 -34.60 -5.74 50.65
C ALA A 540 -33.55 -4.88 49.92
N PRO A 541 -33.54 -4.86 48.59
CA PRO A 541 -32.90 -3.78 47.85
C PRO A 541 -33.47 -2.44 48.33
N ALA A 542 -32.60 -1.50 48.67
CA ALA A 542 -32.99 -0.17 49.10
C ALA A 542 -32.47 0.86 48.10
N MET A 543 -33.32 1.80 47.72
CA MET A 543 -33.01 2.90 46.82
C MET A 543 -33.39 4.23 47.48
N VAL A 544 -32.57 5.26 47.34
CA VAL A 544 -32.98 6.60 47.80
C VAL A 544 -34.04 7.16 46.85
N VAL A 545 -35.22 7.50 47.38
CA VAL A 545 -36.31 8.14 46.64
C VAL A 545 -36.86 9.29 47.50
N GLY A 546 -36.92 10.50 46.94
CA GLY A 546 -37.36 11.68 47.69
C GLY A 546 -36.48 12.00 48.91
N ASN A 547 -35.16 11.84 48.76
CA ASN A 547 -34.14 12.06 49.80
C ASN A 547 -34.23 11.14 51.04
N GLN A 548 -34.92 10.01 50.93
CA GLN A 548 -35.01 8.99 51.98
C GLN A 548 -34.87 7.58 51.39
N TRP A 549 -34.41 6.62 52.19
CA TRP A 549 -34.28 5.24 51.76
C TRP A 549 -35.65 4.58 51.62
N SER A 550 -35.95 4.05 50.44
CA SER A 550 -37.12 3.25 50.11
C SER A 550 -36.68 1.80 49.89
N CYS A 551 -37.29 0.86 50.60
CA CYS A 551 -36.99 -0.56 50.49
C CYS A 551 -37.98 -1.21 49.52
N LEU A 552 -37.45 -1.69 48.39
CA LEU A 552 -38.18 -2.24 47.24
C LEU A 552 -38.68 -3.68 47.47
#